data_AF-A0A0J0YGB9-F1
#
_entry.id   AF-A0A0J0YGB9-F1
#
_cell.length_a   1.000
_cell.length_b   1.000
_cell.length_c   1.000
_cell.angle_alpha   90.00
_cell.angle_beta   90.00
_cell.angle_gamma   90.00
#
_symmetry.space_group_name_H-M   'P 1'
#
loop_
_entity.id
_entity.type
_entity.pdbx_description
1 polymer ?
#
loop_
_entity_poly.entity_id
_entity_poly.type
_entity_poly.pdbx_seq_one_letter_code
_entity_poly.pdbx_strand_id
1 'polypeptide(L)'
;MTDFNKKWMRYIPDHKKLNDLTIPGTHDSGTYPAYASSFLTKCQSMSITEQLNTGIRFLDMRLKSKKVGRYDGSLWVWHGIADMDLSFTDTVLRDCKEFLAKNPSETIFMSVKIEEKKPSSDTIKNFYKDLTQHNIPKYPFLFYTGTKIPKLYETRGKIVLIRRFGLAGNPDIGLNLYDNWPEDGSKKFENNGISYYVQDRFDNWKENVQRKFDNFVQPTMELAAPGSDTIYINFSSGTSGNIFYSKYSPSGIASIVNPFITNYLHDKQKTRFGIMAMDFPNLILGNDLVNRLISCNPFDFIPGNYPRHNDVIELRTRLSLNKCVDVRGNVSTNGTPIIVHDSNDQPNQHWRLIDTGEGDGFFYLKAENTSNSVLDVSGISHEAGAAVILHEKNGGDNQRWKFLKFDDSPYYIIIPKHAQYNKALAINSDSVNNGSAVVILTMTNSLWLEQWSVIRIS
;
A
#
# COMPACT_ATOMS: atom_id res chain seq x y z
N MET A 1 2.72 -19.36 0.40
CA MET A 1 1.86 -18.16 0.22
C MET A 1 2.76 -16.98 -0.12
N THR A 2 2.77 -16.57 -1.38
CA THR A 2 3.60 -15.47 -1.89
C THR A 2 2.89 -14.14 -1.59
N ASP A 3 2.83 -13.79 -0.31
CA ASP A 3 2.25 -12.54 0.18
C ASP A 3 2.99 -11.36 -0.45
N PHE A 4 2.31 -10.68 -1.38
CA PHE A 4 2.81 -9.54 -2.13
C PHE A 4 3.04 -8.35 -1.22
N ASN A 5 2.13 -8.11 -0.28
CA ASN A 5 2.13 -6.91 0.56
C ASN A 5 3.33 -6.86 1.50
N LYS A 6 3.89 -8.01 1.88
CA LYS A 6 5.13 -8.07 2.68
C LYS A 6 6.35 -7.53 1.93
N LYS A 7 6.34 -7.53 0.60
CA LYS A 7 7.51 -7.26 -0.24
C LYS A 7 7.17 -6.46 -1.52
N TRP A 8 6.17 -5.59 -1.44
CA TRP A 8 5.63 -4.91 -2.62
C TRP A 8 6.64 -3.93 -3.23
N MET A 9 7.54 -3.33 -2.43
CA MET A 9 8.56 -2.41 -2.94
C MET A 9 9.65 -3.12 -3.75
N ARG A 10 9.73 -4.46 -3.71
CA ARG A 10 10.61 -5.25 -4.60
C ARG A 10 10.33 -4.99 -6.09
N TYR A 11 9.08 -4.70 -6.44
CA TYR A 11 8.67 -4.48 -7.82
C TYR A 11 8.78 -3.00 -8.23
N ILE A 12 9.34 -2.13 -7.40
CA ILE A 12 9.57 -0.72 -7.74
C ILE A 12 11.02 -0.55 -8.21
N PRO A 13 11.27 0.14 -9.34
CA PRO A 13 12.62 0.43 -9.80
C PRO A 13 13.44 1.22 -8.77
N ASP A 14 14.69 0.79 -8.57
CA ASP A 14 15.61 1.32 -7.56
C ASP A 14 15.86 2.84 -7.62
N HIS A 15 15.79 3.41 -8.82
CA HIS A 15 16.07 4.82 -9.06
C HIS A 15 14.92 5.76 -8.68
N LYS A 16 13.71 5.23 -8.41
CA LYS A 16 12.56 6.03 -7.99
C LYS A 16 12.85 6.71 -6.66
N LYS A 17 12.48 7.98 -6.54
CA LYS A 17 12.58 8.69 -5.27
C LYS A 17 11.43 8.27 -4.36
N LEU A 18 11.67 8.30 -3.07
CA LEU A 18 10.68 7.93 -2.07
C LEU A 18 9.44 8.84 -2.05
N ASN A 19 9.59 10.10 -2.47
CA ASN A 19 8.45 11.01 -2.62
C ASN A 19 7.55 10.62 -3.81
N ASP A 20 8.05 9.93 -4.85
CA ASP A 20 7.26 9.52 -6.03
C ASP A 20 6.22 8.43 -5.73
N LEU A 21 6.24 7.86 -4.53
CA LEU A 21 5.47 6.68 -4.17
C LEU A 21 4.13 7.05 -3.51
N THR A 22 3.18 6.12 -3.61
CA THR A 22 1.99 6.08 -2.75
C THR A 22 2.29 5.13 -1.59
N ILE A 23 2.33 5.66 -0.37
CA ILE A 23 2.74 4.93 0.82
C ILE A 23 1.55 4.80 1.77
N PRO A 24 0.98 3.59 1.94
CA PRO A 24 0.05 3.32 3.03
C PRO A 24 0.74 3.52 4.38
N GLY A 25 0.11 4.31 5.25
CA GLY A 25 0.62 4.68 6.55
C GLY A 25 -0.42 4.52 7.65
N THR A 26 0.05 4.43 8.89
CA THR A 26 -0.81 4.44 10.07
C THR A 26 -0.54 5.67 10.92
N HIS A 27 -1.61 6.33 11.34
CA HIS A 27 -1.58 7.38 12.35
C HIS A 27 -1.49 6.75 13.75
N ASP A 28 -0.70 7.35 14.64
CA ASP A 28 -0.49 6.87 16.01
C ASP A 28 -0.27 5.35 16.08
N SER A 29 0.70 4.88 15.30
CA SER A 29 0.87 3.47 14.93
C SER A 29 1.00 2.53 16.13
N GLY A 30 1.57 3.01 17.22
CA GLY A 30 1.82 2.21 18.42
C GLY A 30 0.69 2.20 19.46
N THR A 31 -0.53 2.62 19.10
CA THR A 31 -1.68 2.67 20.03
C THR A 31 -2.48 1.37 20.12
N TYR A 32 -2.09 0.32 19.40
CA TYR A 32 -2.76 -0.98 19.42
C TYR A 32 -2.86 -1.67 20.80
N PRO A 33 -1.93 -1.47 21.77
CA PRO A 33 -2.08 -2.03 23.11
C PRO A 33 -3.18 -1.34 23.93
N ALA A 34 -3.61 -0.13 23.55
CA ALA A 34 -4.67 0.57 24.27
C ALA A 34 -5.92 -0.31 24.39
N TYR A 35 -6.51 -0.33 25.59
CA TYR A 35 -7.76 -1.05 25.81
C TYR A 35 -8.86 -0.51 24.90
N ALA A 36 -9.75 -1.38 24.43
CA ALA A 36 -10.87 -0.98 23.58
C ALA A 36 -11.79 0.07 24.26
N SER A 37 -11.85 0.07 25.60
CA SER A 37 -12.56 1.07 26.40
C SER A 37 -11.93 2.47 26.37
N SER A 38 -10.67 2.60 25.93
CA SER A 38 -9.98 3.87 25.74
C SER A 38 -10.25 4.41 24.33
N PHE A 39 -11.53 4.63 24.00
CA PHE A 39 -12.02 4.95 22.65
C PHE A 39 -11.36 6.18 21.99
N LEU A 40 -10.82 7.12 22.76
CA LEU A 40 -10.12 8.28 22.22
C LEU A 40 -8.64 8.03 21.93
N THR A 41 -8.03 7.03 22.58
CA THR A 41 -6.57 6.84 22.50
C THR A 41 -6.16 5.71 21.57
N LYS A 42 -7.08 4.82 21.19
CA LYS A 42 -6.80 3.73 20.26
C LYS A 42 -7.02 4.17 18.81
N CYS A 43 -5.95 4.17 18.02
CA CYS A 43 -5.96 4.52 16.60
C CYS A 43 -5.70 3.29 15.70
N GLN A 44 -5.14 2.22 16.27
CA GLN A 44 -4.83 0.98 15.57
C GLN A 44 -5.28 -0.26 16.35
N SER A 45 -5.54 -1.35 15.65
CA SER A 45 -5.77 -2.69 16.24
C SER A 45 -4.63 -3.67 15.93
N MET A 46 -3.91 -3.44 14.83
CA MET A 46 -2.76 -4.24 14.40
C MET A 46 -1.50 -3.84 15.18
N SER A 47 -0.73 -4.81 15.63
CA SER A 47 0.66 -4.63 16.08
C SER A 47 1.55 -4.03 14.97
N ILE A 48 2.75 -3.55 15.32
CA ILE A 48 3.70 -3.04 14.32
C ILE A 48 4.01 -4.11 13.26
N THR A 49 4.27 -5.34 13.70
CA THR A 49 4.51 -6.47 12.79
C THR A 49 3.33 -6.74 11.85
N GLU A 50 2.09 -6.71 12.35
CA GLU A 50 0.89 -6.89 11.52
C GLU A 50 0.69 -5.73 10.53
N GLN A 51 0.89 -4.48 10.96
CA GLN A 51 0.84 -3.31 10.07
C GLN A 51 1.84 -3.46 8.91
N LEU A 52 3.09 -3.81 9.21
CA LEU A 52 4.11 -4.00 8.17
C LEU A 52 3.76 -5.18 7.23
N ASN A 53 3.23 -6.28 7.78
CA ASN A 53 2.81 -7.43 7.00
C ASN A 53 1.62 -7.16 6.07
N THR A 54 0.71 -6.24 6.44
CA THR A 54 -0.40 -5.85 5.56
C THR A 54 0.03 -4.89 4.45
N GLY A 55 1.24 -4.33 4.53
CA GLY A 55 1.84 -3.47 3.51
C GLY A 55 2.04 -2.01 3.91
N ILE A 56 1.73 -1.66 5.17
CA ILE A 56 2.06 -0.33 5.72
C ILE A 56 3.56 -0.10 5.67
N ARG A 57 3.97 1.09 5.23
CA ARG A 57 5.37 1.52 5.18
C ARG A 57 5.60 2.92 5.76
N PHE A 58 4.57 3.57 6.30
CA PHE A 58 4.71 4.79 7.11
C PHE A 58 4.14 4.56 8.52
N LEU A 59 4.96 4.82 9.53
CA LEU A 59 4.58 4.71 10.94
C LEU A 59 4.68 6.09 11.62
N ASP A 60 3.59 6.57 12.21
CA ASP A 60 3.59 7.77 13.07
C ASP A 60 3.82 7.36 14.54
N MET A 61 5.02 7.64 15.03
CA MET A 61 5.49 7.30 16.37
C MET A 61 5.54 8.55 17.24
N ARG A 62 4.68 8.60 18.25
CA ARG A 62 4.62 9.67 19.23
C ARG A 62 5.21 9.22 20.54
N LEU A 63 6.27 9.90 20.96
CA LEU A 63 7.19 9.40 21.97
C LEU A 63 7.37 10.38 23.12
N LYS A 64 7.58 9.86 24.33
CA LYS A 64 8.15 10.59 25.47
C LYS A 64 9.26 9.77 26.10
N SER A 65 10.20 10.45 26.74
CA SER A 65 11.13 9.80 27.66
C SER A 65 10.36 9.33 28.89
N LYS A 66 10.58 8.08 29.31
CA LYS A 66 10.03 7.52 30.55
C LYS A 66 11.19 7.18 31.46
N LYS A 67 11.22 7.72 32.68
CA LYS A 67 12.27 7.38 33.64
C LYS A 67 12.01 5.98 34.20
N VAL A 68 12.60 4.95 33.61
CA VAL A 68 12.66 3.60 34.19
C VAL A 68 13.95 3.50 35.02
N GLY A 69 13.88 3.83 36.32
CA GLY A 69 15.05 3.85 37.19
C GLY A 69 16.01 5.04 36.93
N ARG A 70 17.30 4.88 37.26
CA ARG A 70 18.27 6.00 37.32
C ARG A 70 18.94 6.42 36.00
N TYR A 71 18.76 5.71 34.88
CA TYR A 71 19.57 5.94 33.66
C TYR A 71 18.92 5.58 32.32
N ASP A 72 17.60 5.57 32.24
CA ASP A 72 16.95 5.05 31.05
C ASP A 72 16.65 6.21 30.08
N GLY A 73 17.56 6.45 29.13
CA GLY A 73 17.26 7.28 27.95
C GLY A 73 16.31 6.57 26.98
N SER A 74 15.40 5.73 27.47
CA SER A 74 14.46 5.00 26.62
C SER A 74 13.27 5.86 26.30
N LEU A 75 12.83 5.72 25.06
CA LEU A 75 11.63 6.35 24.55
C LEU A 75 10.50 5.33 24.56
N TRP A 76 9.31 5.80 24.94
CA TRP A 76 8.11 5.00 25.02
C TRP A 76 7.03 5.63 24.17
N VAL A 77 6.08 4.82 23.69
CA VAL A 77 4.96 5.31 22.88
C VAL A 77 3.86 5.90 23.76
N TRP A 78 3.39 7.09 23.39
CA TRP A 78 2.35 7.82 24.09
C TRP A 78 1.30 8.32 23.12
N HIS A 79 0.08 8.50 23.62
CA HIS A 79 -0.97 9.25 22.93
C HIS A 79 -1.64 10.20 23.92
N GLY A 80 -1.35 11.49 23.78
CA GLY A 80 -1.71 12.53 24.75
C GLY A 80 -1.14 12.24 26.15
N ILE A 81 -2.03 11.94 27.09
CA ILE A 81 -1.68 11.61 28.48
C ILE A 81 -1.51 10.12 28.74
N ALA A 82 -1.83 9.26 27.77
CA ALA A 82 -1.82 7.83 27.95
C ALA A 82 -0.47 7.24 27.49
N ASP A 83 0.15 6.45 28.37
CA ASP A 83 1.28 5.57 28.06
C ASP A 83 0.73 4.29 27.42
N MET A 84 1.26 3.90 26.25
CA MET A 84 0.84 2.69 25.55
C MET A 84 1.56 1.43 26.06
N ASP A 85 2.43 1.57 27.07
CA ASP A 85 3.28 0.53 27.63
C ASP A 85 4.11 -0.19 26.55
N LEU A 86 4.58 0.60 25.58
CA LEU A 86 5.29 0.10 24.41
C LEU A 86 6.65 0.77 24.28
N SER A 87 7.72 0.00 24.49
CA SER A 87 9.11 0.46 24.31
C SER A 87 9.37 0.75 22.82
N PHE A 88 9.89 1.95 22.54
CA PHE A 88 10.28 2.32 21.19
C PHE A 88 11.42 1.42 20.70
N THR A 89 12.46 1.24 21.51
CA THR A 89 13.62 0.43 21.11
C THR A 89 13.32 -1.06 21.11
N ASP A 90 12.83 -1.60 22.22
CA ASP A 90 12.85 -3.04 22.45
C ASP A 90 11.64 -3.75 21.81
N THR A 91 10.63 -2.96 21.42
CA THR A 91 9.46 -3.46 20.69
C THR A 91 9.38 -2.87 19.29
N VAL A 92 9.18 -1.56 19.13
CA VAL A 92 8.90 -0.97 17.81
C VAL A 92 10.08 -1.13 16.84
N LEU A 93 11.30 -0.75 17.25
CA LEU A 93 12.48 -0.88 16.40
C LEU A 93 12.87 -2.34 16.19
N ARG A 94 12.69 -3.20 17.19
CA ARG A 94 12.91 -4.66 17.06
C ARG A 94 12.02 -5.25 15.96
N ASP A 95 10.72 -4.98 16.02
CA ASP A 95 9.74 -5.46 15.05
C ASP A 95 10.04 -4.94 13.63
N CYS A 96 10.38 -3.64 13.49
CA CYS A 96 10.78 -3.06 12.21
C CYS A 96 12.05 -3.72 11.65
N LYS A 97 13.05 -3.95 12.51
CA LYS A 97 14.32 -4.61 12.12
C LYS A 97 14.10 -6.05 11.68
N GLU A 98 13.28 -6.81 12.42
CA GLU A 98 12.93 -8.19 12.03
C GLU A 98 12.16 -8.25 10.72
N PHE A 99 11.24 -7.31 10.50
CA PHE A 99 10.51 -7.21 9.23
C PHE A 99 11.44 -6.90 8.05
N LEU A 100 12.29 -5.87 8.18
CA LEU A 100 13.22 -5.45 7.13
C LEU A 100 14.28 -6.53 6.85
N ALA A 101 14.71 -7.30 7.85
CA ALA A 101 15.62 -8.43 7.67
C ALA A 101 14.98 -9.56 6.83
N LYS A 102 13.68 -9.81 7.02
CA LYS A 102 12.92 -10.79 6.22
C LYS A 102 12.53 -10.27 4.84
N ASN A 103 12.43 -8.94 4.68
CA ASN A 103 12.00 -8.27 3.46
C ASN A 103 12.99 -7.14 3.09
N PRO A 104 14.23 -7.46 2.69
CA PRO A 104 15.29 -6.46 2.49
C PRO A 104 15.04 -5.53 1.31
N SER A 105 14.07 -5.84 0.45
CA SER A 105 13.61 -4.92 -0.59
C SER A 105 12.85 -3.72 -0.04
N GLU A 106 12.32 -3.79 1.18
CA GLU A 106 11.42 -2.77 1.70
C GLU A 106 12.17 -1.65 2.41
N THR A 107 11.52 -0.51 2.58
CA THR A 107 11.97 0.60 3.43
C THR A 107 10.78 1.08 4.26
N ILE A 108 11.03 1.54 5.48
CA ILE A 108 9.97 2.09 6.36
C ILE A 108 10.21 3.58 6.52
N PHE A 109 9.18 4.41 6.38
CA PHE A 109 9.19 5.77 6.87
C PHE A 109 8.70 5.78 8.32
N MET A 110 9.44 6.44 9.19
CA MET A 110 9.06 6.57 10.60
C MET A 110 9.03 8.05 10.98
N SER A 111 7.82 8.58 11.09
CA SER A 111 7.56 9.88 11.71
C SER A 111 7.79 9.76 13.21
N VAL A 112 8.72 10.54 13.74
CA VAL A 112 9.01 10.58 15.17
C VAL A 112 8.65 11.97 15.69
N LYS A 113 7.73 12.02 16.66
CA LYS A 113 7.24 13.24 17.30
C LYS A 113 7.43 13.16 18.82
N ILE A 114 7.81 14.26 19.45
CA ILE A 114 7.68 14.40 20.91
C ILE A 114 6.20 14.57 21.25
N GLU A 115 5.66 13.71 22.10
CA GLU A 115 4.24 13.77 22.46
C GLU A 115 3.95 14.82 23.54
N GLU A 116 4.32 16.06 23.26
CA GLU A 116 4.10 17.22 24.13
C GLU A 116 3.74 18.42 23.28
N LYS A 117 2.73 19.20 23.68
CA LYS A 117 2.24 20.33 22.88
C LYS A 117 3.27 21.46 22.72
N LYS A 118 4.04 21.74 23.77
CA LYS A 118 5.03 22.82 23.81
C LYS A 118 6.26 22.39 24.62
N PRO A 119 7.07 21.46 24.11
CA PRO A 119 8.22 20.96 24.83
C PRO A 119 9.24 22.08 25.10
N SER A 120 9.79 22.09 26.31
CA SER A 120 10.87 23.01 26.67
C SER A 120 12.15 22.73 25.86
N SER A 121 13.08 23.69 25.80
CA SER A 121 14.39 23.50 25.15
C SER A 121 15.14 22.30 25.75
N ASP A 122 15.07 22.11 27.08
CA ASP A 122 15.68 20.97 27.77
C ASP A 122 14.99 19.65 27.40
N THR A 123 13.66 19.64 27.29
CA THR A 123 12.91 18.47 26.81
C THR A 123 13.38 18.07 25.41
N ILE A 124 13.49 19.03 24.50
CA ILE A 124 13.93 18.80 23.12
C ILE A 124 15.37 18.27 23.11
N LYS A 125 16.28 18.89 23.87
CA LYS A 125 17.69 18.48 23.97
C LYS A 125 17.84 17.06 24.52
N ASN A 126 17.10 16.73 25.58
CA ASN A 126 17.11 15.40 26.18
C ASN A 126 16.50 14.36 25.23
N PHE A 127 15.38 14.67 24.58
CA PHE A 127 14.77 13.77 23.60
C PHE A 127 15.70 13.49 22.42
N TYR A 128 16.38 14.51 21.90
CA TYR A 128 17.38 14.34 20.84
C TYR A 128 18.49 13.39 21.29
N LYS A 129 19.00 13.58 22.52
CA LYS A 129 20.02 12.72 23.12
C LYS A 129 19.52 11.29 23.27
N ASP A 130 18.33 11.09 23.83
CA ASP A 130 17.71 9.78 24.01
C ASP A 130 17.58 9.06 22.67
N LEU A 131 17.05 9.74 21.65
CA LEU A 131 16.88 9.15 20.33
C LEU A 131 18.23 8.77 19.70
N THR A 132 19.19 9.71 19.65
CA THR A 132 20.42 9.58 18.86
C THR A 132 21.56 8.84 19.57
N GLN A 133 21.55 8.78 20.91
CA GLN A 133 22.60 8.13 21.70
C GLN A 133 22.14 6.83 22.35
N HIS A 134 20.83 6.65 22.58
CA HIS A 134 20.31 5.51 23.34
C HIS A 134 19.37 4.58 22.57
N ASN A 135 18.61 5.09 21.58
CA ASN A 135 17.62 4.28 20.85
C ASN A 135 18.14 3.86 19.47
N ILE A 136 18.48 4.82 18.58
CA ILE A 136 18.98 4.51 17.23
C ILE A 136 20.25 3.65 17.25
N PRO A 137 21.29 3.94 18.06
CA PRO A 137 22.54 3.17 18.02
C PRO A 137 22.40 1.71 18.47
N LYS A 138 21.32 1.33 19.17
CA LYS A 138 21.06 -0.07 19.55
C LYS A 138 20.79 -0.97 18.33
N TYR A 139 20.42 -0.40 17.19
CA TYR A 139 20.30 -1.09 15.92
C TYR A 139 21.18 -0.41 14.85
N PRO A 140 22.49 -0.69 14.82
CA PRO A 140 23.40 -0.10 13.86
C PRO A 140 22.91 -0.29 12.41
N PHE A 141 23.04 0.77 11.60
CA PHE A 141 22.64 0.82 10.18
C PHE A 141 21.13 0.71 9.88
N LEU A 142 20.28 0.53 10.89
CA LEU A 142 18.83 0.42 10.68
C LEU A 142 18.22 1.71 10.16
N PHE A 143 18.79 2.88 10.49
CA PHE A 143 18.23 4.17 10.08
C PHE A 143 18.98 4.80 8.91
N TYR A 144 18.23 5.33 7.96
CA TYR A 144 18.64 6.43 7.11
C TYR A 144 18.26 7.75 7.80
N THR A 145 19.27 8.55 8.12
CA THR A 145 19.15 9.83 8.84
C THR A 145 19.51 11.03 7.99
N GLY A 146 19.68 10.84 6.68
CA GLY A 146 20.00 11.91 5.74
C GLY A 146 18.87 12.94 5.62
N THR A 147 19.24 14.15 5.25
CA THR A 147 18.36 15.34 5.20
C THR A 147 17.92 15.69 3.79
N LYS A 148 18.03 14.73 2.86
CA LYS A 148 17.59 14.82 1.46
C LYS A 148 16.60 13.70 1.14
N ILE A 149 15.70 13.93 0.18
CA ILE A 149 14.79 12.91 -0.33
C ILE A 149 15.62 11.78 -0.94
N PRO A 150 15.60 10.56 -0.37
CA PRO A 150 16.42 9.48 -0.87
C PRO A 150 15.74 8.78 -2.06
N LYS A 151 16.56 8.14 -2.88
CA LYS A 151 16.12 7.11 -3.83
C LYS A 151 15.88 5.80 -3.08
N LEU A 152 15.04 4.93 -3.64
CA LEU A 152 14.66 3.68 -2.99
C LEU A 152 15.87 2.80 -2.66
N TYR A 153 16.85 2.68 -3.57
CA TYR A 153 18.06 1.86 -3.30
C TYR A 153 18.87 2.32 -2.08
N GLU A 154 18.79 3.60 -1.70
CA GLU A 154 19.55 4.14 -0.57
C GLU A 154 18.97 3.67 0.77
N THR A 155 17.68 3.29 0.78
CA THR A 155 16.90 3.04 1.99
C THR A 155 16.33 1.64 2.09
N ARG A 156 16.49 0.78 1.07
CA ARG A 156 16.17 -0.64 1.18
C ARG A 156 16.84 -1.25 2.42
N GLY A 157 16.05 -1.97 3.22
CA GLY A 157 16.46 -2.53 4.51
C GLY A 157 16.58 -1.52 5.66
N LYS A 158 16.15 -0.26 5.49
CA LYS A 158 16.30 0.81 6.47
C LYS A 158 14.97 1.51 6.83
N ILE A 159 15.03 2.25 7.93
CA ILE A 159 14.02 3.18 8.40
C ILE A 159 14.47 4.59 8.02
N VAL A 160 13.68 5.29 7.21
CA VAL A 160 13.84 6.71 6.91
C VAL A 160 13.23 7.52 8.04
N LEU A 161 14.07 8.26 8.77
CA LEU A 161 13.62 9.13 9.86
C LEU A 161 12.90 10.37 9.29
N ILE A 162 11.64 10.54 9.67
CA ILE A 162 10.86 11.77 9.48
C ILE A 162 10.81 12.47 10.84
N ARG A 163 11.39 13.66 10.93
CA ARG A 163 11.54 14.42 12.18
C ARG A 163 10.36 15.38 12.39
N ARG A 164 9.60 15.17 13.47
CA ARG A 164 8.58 16.10 14.01
C ARG A 164 8.95 16.58 15.43
N PHE A 165 10.24 16.80 15.67
CA PHE A 165 10.78 17.38 16.90
C PHE A 165 11.87 18.42 16.58
N GLY A 166 12.07 19.39 17.48
CA GLY A 166 13.10 20.42 17.34
C GLY A 166 14.52 19.87 17.59
N LEU A 167 15.54 20.67 17.27
CA LEU A 167 16.94 20.24 17.43
C LEU A 167 17.63 20.80 18.68
N ALA A 168 17.15 21.91 19.25
CA ALA A 168 17.77 22.60 20.38
C ALA A 168 19.30 22.82 20.20
N GLY A 169 19.72 23.21 18.99
CA GLY A 169 21.14 23.46 18.65
C GLY A 169 21.95 22.21 18.27
N ASN A 170 21.37 21.02 18.27
CA ASN A 170 22.04 19.80 17.82
C ASN A 170 22.08 19.69 16.27
N PRO A 171 22.97 18.84 15.71
CA PRO A 171 23.05 18.61 14.26
C PRO A 171 21.72 18.13 13.66
N ASP A 172 21.46 18.53 12.41
CA ASP A 172 20.25 18.15 11.69
C ASP A 172 20.23 16.65 11.37
N ILE A 173 19.03 16.07 11.40
CA ILE A 173 18.80 14.64 11.25
C ILE A 173 17.42 14.38 10.67
N GLY A 174 17.36 13.46 9.69
CA GLY A 174 16.13 13.02 9.04
C GLY A 174 15.45 14.10 8.19
N LEU A 175 14.28 13.75 7.65
CA LEU A 175 13.46 14.66 6.87
C LEU A 175 12.70 15.60 7.81
N ASN A 176 12.97 16.90 7.75
CA ASN A 176 12.45 17.89 8.69
C ASN A 176 11.00 18.30 8.38
N LEU A 177 10.05 17.87 9.22
CA LEU A 177 8.65 18.33 9.16
C LEU A 177 8.25 19.20 10.36
N TYR A 178 9.16 19.46 11.31
CA TYR A 178 8.84 20.14 12.56
C TYR A 178 8.58 21.65 12.39
N ASP A 179 9.46 22.37 11.68
CA ASP A 179 9.53 23.84 11.76
C ASP A 179 8.29 24.58 11.21
N ASN A 180 7.51 23.92 10.36
CA ASN A 180 6.41 24.55 9.60
C ASN A 180 5.11 23.70 9.60
N TRP A 181 4.97 22.76 10.54
CA TRP A 181 3.82 21.86 10.62
C TRP A 181 2.48 22.63 10.71
N PRO A 182 1.47 22.31 9.88
CA PRO A 182 0.16 22.92 9.99
C PRO A 182 -0.64 22.26 11.13
N GLU A 183 -0.69 22.91 12.29
CA GLU A 183 -1.56 22.49 13.40
C GLU A 183 -3.03 22.55 12.96
N ASP A 184 -3.72 21.41 12.98
CA ASP A 184 -5.14 21.26 12.63
C ASP A 184 -5.51 21.95 11.29
N GLY A 185 -4.74 21.69 10.23
CA GLY A 185 -4.93 22.32 8.93
C GLY A 185 -4.16 21.68 7.78
N SER A 186 -4.06 22.41 6.67
CA SER A 186 -3.31 22.00 5.47
C SER A 186 -2.35 23.09 5.03
N LYS A 187 -1.11 22.75 4.71
CA LYS A 187 -0.12 23.73 4.25
C LYS A 187 0.95 23.10 3.37
N LYS A 188 1.32 23.81 2.30
CA LYS A 188 2.58 23.62 1.59
C LYS A 188 3.68 24.44 2.27
N PHE A 189 4.83 23.84 2.54
CA PHE A 189 5.98 24.52 3.11
C PHE A 189 7.29 23.91 2.60
N GLU A 190 8.41 24.54 2.94
CA GLU A 190 9.74 24.05 2.64
C GLU A 190 10.57 24.03 3.92
N ASN A 191 11.28 22.93 4.16
CA ASN A 191 12.30 22.82 5.19
C ASN A 191 13.54 22.19 4.58
N ASN A 192 14.70 22.80 4.78
CA ASN A 192 16.00 22.29 4.33
C ASN A 192 16.06 21.98 2.81
N GLY A 193 15.40 22.82 1.99
CA GLY A 193 15.35 22.64 0.53
C GLY A 193 14.44 21.50 0.06
N ILE A 194 13.62 20.93 0.95
CA ILE A 194 12.61 19.91 0.61
C ILE A 194 11.22 20.54 0.72
N SER A 195 10.44 20.43 -0.36
CA SER A 195 9.04 20.85 -0.35
C SER A 195 8.16 19.77 0.27
N TYR A 196 7.28 20.18 1.18
CA TYR A 196 6.28 19.33 1.82
C TYR A 196 4.88 19.90 1.58
N TYR A 197 3.89 19.02 1.51
CA TYR A 197 2.49 19.37 1.67
C TYR A 197 1.91 18.44 2.73
N VAL A 198 1.44 19.02 3.83
CA VAL A 198 0.82 18.25 4.92
C VAL A 198 -0.63 18.67 5.05
N GLN A 199 -1.54 17.70 5.07
CA GLN A 199 -2.92 17.85 5.52
C GLN A 199 -3.06 17.06 6.82
N ASP A 200 -3.21 17.78 7.93
CA ASP A 200 -3.39 17.26 9.29
C ASP A 200 -4.54 17.99 10.00
N ARG A 201 -5.65 18.17 9.29
CA ARG A 201 -6.90 18.67 9.88
C ARG A 201 -7.52 17.51 10.66
N PHE A 202 -7.36 17.43 11.97
CA PHE A 202 -7.70 16.23 12.74
C PHE A 202 -8.97 16.39 13.60
N ASP A 203 -9.49 17.60 13.79
CA ASP A 203 -10.65 17.85 14.68
C ASP A 203 -11.82 18.60 13.98
N ASN A 204 -12.95 18.65 14.69
CA ASN A 204 -14.21 19.33 14.34
C ASN A 204 -15.09 18.64 13.29
N TRP A 205 -15.38 17.35 13.48
CA TRP A 205 -16.16 16.50 12.56
C TRP A 205 -17.56 16.13 13.05
N LYS A 206 -18.04 16.75 14.14
CA LYS A 206 -19.30 16.37 14.81
C LYS A 206 -20.52 16.49 13.91
N GLU A 207 -20.55 17.49 13.03
CA GLU A 207 -21.69 17.72 12.13
C GLU A 207 -21.73 16.71 10.98
N ASN A 208 -20.62 16.59 10.25
CA ASN A 208 -20.51 15.73 9.08
C ASN A 208 -19.06 15.27 8.90
N VAL A 209 -18.82 13.99 9.24
CA VAL A 209 -17.51 13.35 9.10
C VAL A 209 -17.07 13.27 7.63
N GLN A 210 -17.99 13.17 6.68
CA GLN A 210 -17.65 13.13 5.25
C GLN A 210 -16.89 14.39 4.80
N ARG A 211 -17.11 15.55 5.44
CA ARG A 211 -16.35 16.78 5.15
C ARG A 211 -14.84 16.62 5.36
N LYS A 212 -14.39 15.70 6.24
CA LYS A 212 -12.97 15.34 6.37
C LYS A 212 -12.45 14.81 5.04
N PHE A 213 -13.22 13.95 4.38
CA PHE A 213 -12.88 13.42 3.07
C PHE A 213 -12.98 14.50 2.00
N ASP A 214 -14.17 15.06 1.79
CA ASP A 214 -14.49 15.96 0.67
C ASP A 214 -13.61 17.22 0.65
N ASN A 215 -13.35 17.83 1.82
CA ASN A 215 -12.69 19.14 1.88
C ASN A 215 -11.18 19.07 2.12
N PHE A 216 -10.66 17.93 2.59
CA PHE A 216 -9.27 17.83 3.04
C PHE A 216 -8.52 16.63 2.45
N VAL A 217 -9.03 15.41 2.65
CA VAL A 217 -8.34 14.19 2.18
C VAL A 217 -8.35 14.12 0.66
N GLN A 218 -9.52 14.23 0.02
CA GLN A 218 -9.64 14.15 -1.44
C GLN A 218 -8.86 15.26 -2.15
N PRO A 219 -8.98 16.56 -1.79
CA PRO A 219 -8.20 17.61 -2.45
C PRO A 219 -6.69 17.39 -2.33
N THR A 220 -6.21 16.87 -1.20
CA THR A 220 -4.79 16.54 -1.02
C THR A 220 -4.36 15.36 -1.90
N MET A 221 -5.21 14.33 -2.02
CA MET A 221 -5.00 13.24 -2.99
C MET A 221 -4.93 13.77 -4.42
N GLU A 222 -5.73 14.79 -4.74
CA GLU A 222 -5.74 15.40 -6.08
C GLU A 222 -4.48 16.19 -6.38
N LEU A 223 -3.94 16.89 -5.39
CA LEU A 223 -2.71 17.67 -5.49
C LEU A 223 -1.44 16.82 -5.62
N ALA A 224 -1.45 15.58 -5.12
CA ALA A 224 -0.32 14.66 -5.17
C ALA A 224 -0.08 14.12 -6.60
N ALA A 225 0.42 14.95 -7.50
CA ALA A 225 0.66 14.58 -8.90
C ALA A 225 1.99 13.80 -9.09
N PRO A 226 2.06 12.82 -10.01
CA PRO A 226 3.33 12.23 -10.45
C PRO A 226 4.34 13.30 -10.90
N GLY A 227 5.63 13.10 -10.61
CA GLY A 227 6.71 14.02 -11.01
C GLY A 227 6.89 15.28 -10.13
N SER A 228 6.00 15.54 -9.17
CA SER A 228 6.22 16.59 -8.17
C SER A 228 7.32 16.21 -7.19
N ASP A 229 8.33 17.07 -6.99
CA ASP A 229 9.37 16.85 -5.98
C ASP A 229 8.90 17.07 -4.53
N THR A 230 7.60 17.34 -4.31
CA THR A 230 7.01 17.56 -2.98
C THR A 230 6.71 16.24 -2.26
N ILE A 231 7.01 16.14 -0.96
CA ILE A 231 6.52 15.05 -0.10
C ILE A 231 5.10 15.41 0.38
N TYR A 232 4.12 14.62 -0.03
CA TYR A 232 2.73 14.76 0.42
C TYR A 232 2.47 13.82 1.59
N ILE A 233 1.93 14.35 2.69
CA ILE A 233 1.42 13.57 3.82
C ILE A 233 -0.02 13.98 4.08
N ASN A 234 -0.91 13.01 3.96
CA ASN A 234 -2.35 13.20 4.04
C ASN A 234 -2.91 12.33 5.15
N PHE A 235 -3.21 12.95 6.29
CA PHE A 235 -3.83 12.25 7.41
C PHE A 235 -5.32 12.10 7.12
N SER A 236 -5.80 10.86 6.96
CA SER A 236 -7.24 10.57 6.93
C SER A 236 -7.82 10.41 8.34
N SER A 237 -6.95 10.23 9.34
CA SER A 237 -7.28 10.16 10.76
C SER A 237 -7.95 11.43 11.27
N GLY A 238 -8.63 11.29 12.41
CA GLY A 238 -9.26 12.40 13.10
C GLY A 238 -10.02 11.96 14.34
N THR A 239 -10.47 12.95 15.11
CA THR A 239 -11.30 12.77 16.31
C THR A 239 -12.31 13.91 16.39
N SER A 240 -13.35 13.79 17.20
CA SER A 240 -14.11 14.97 17.63
C SER A 240 -14.35 15.04 19.13
N GLY A 241 -13.41 14.48 19.90
CA GLY A 241 -13.22 14.80 21.31
C GLY A 241 -14.43 14.52 22.21
N ASN A 242 -15.28 13.55 21.86
CA ASN A 242 -16.43 13.19 22.68
C ASN A 242 -16.38 11.72 23.10
N ILE A 243 -16.15 11.49 24.40
CA ILE A 243 -16.04 10.16 25.02
C ILE A 243 -17.36 9.37 25.03
N PHE A 244 -18.50 10.02 24.78
CA PHE A 244 -19.82 9.40 24.87
C PHE A 244 -20.38 8.90 23.52
N TYR A 245 -19.75 9.25 22.40
CA TYR A 245 -20.22 8.87 21.07
C TYR A 245 -19.09 8.24 20.26
N SER A 246 -19.10 6.91 20.17
CA SER A 246 -18.11 6.13 19.43
C SER A 246 -18.00 6.53 17.95
N LYS A 247 -19.06 7.06 17.35
CA LYS A 247 -19.04 7.60 15.97
C LYS A 247 -18.02 8.74 15.76
N TYR A 248 -17.64 9.47 16.81
CA TYR A 248 -16.65 10.55 16.76
C TYR A 248 -15.27 10.17 17.30
N SER A 249 -15.08 8.89 17.64
CA SER A 249 -13.77 8.33 17.95
C SER A 249 -12.93 8.20 16.67
N PRO A 250 -11.60 7.99 16.79
CA PRO A 250 -10.75 7.58 15.66
C PRO A 250 -11.34 6.45 14.81
N SER A 251 -11.85 5.39 15.44
CA SER A 251 -12.52 4.29 14.72
C SER A 251 -13.81 4.71 14.01
N GLY A 252 -14.60 5.60 14.61
CA GLY A 252 -15.84 6.11 14.04
C GLY A 252 -15.56 6.96 12.80
N ILE A 253 -14.54 7.80 12.84
CA ILE A 253 -14.10 8.59 11.68
C ILE A 253 -13.54 7.70 10.58
N ALA A 254 -12.64 6.77 10.93
CA ALA A 254 -12.09 5.79 9.99
C ALA A 254 -13.18 4.97 9.29
N SER A 255 -14.25 4.61 10.01
CA SER A 255 -15.36 3.82 9.44
C SER A 255 -16.12 4.52 8.31
N ILE A 256 -15.99 5.84 8.20
CA ILE A 256 -16.63 6.66 7.16
C ILE A 256 -15.60 7.07 6.11
N VAL A 257 -14.44 7.60 6.54
CA VAL A 257 -13.44 8.18 5.62
C VAL A 257 -12.71 7.11 4.80
N ASN A 258 -12.35 5.96 5.39
CA ASN A 258 -11.60 4.91 4.68
C ASN A 258 -12.40 4.31 3.50
N PRO A 259 -13.72 4.03 3.61
CA PRO A 259 -14.54 3.67 2.46
C PRO A 259 -14.57 4.72 1.35
N PHE A 260 -14.66 6.02 1.67
CA PHE A 260 -14.64 7.07 0.65
C PHE A 260 -13.31 7.12 -0.11
N ILE A 261 -12.17 6.95 0.59
CA ILE A 261 -10.86 6.84 -0.08
C ILE A 261 -10.84 5.64 -1.01
N THR A 262 -11.32 4.48 -0.54
CA THR A 262 -11.34 3.24 -1.33
C THR A 262 -12.15 3.41 -2.62
N ASN A 263 -13.34 4.00 -2.53
CA ASN A 263 -14.20 4.28 -3.68
C ASN A 263 -13.54 5.30 -4.63
N TYR A 264 -12.92 6.35 -4.09
CA TYR A 264 -12.23 7.35 -4.90
C TYR A 264 -11.07 6.76 -5.72
N LEU A 265 -10.30 5.84 -5.12
CA LEU A 265 -9.22 5.15 -5.81
C LEU A 265 -9.74 4.32 -7.00
N HIS A 266 -10.92 3.71 -6.86
CA HIS A 266 -11.55 2.95 -7.95
C HIS A 266 -11.84 3.82 -9.18
N ASP A 267 -12.34 5.04 -8.97
CA ASP A 267 -12.82 5.90 -10.06
C ASP A 267 -11.72 6.75 -10.73
N LYS A 268 -10.53 6.82 -10.12
CA LYS A 268 -9.45 7.69 -10.59
C LYS A 268 -8.17 6.91 -10.88
N GLN A 269 -7.79 6.88 -12.15
CA GLN A 269 -6.53 6.31 -12.63
C GLN A 269 -5.34 7.25 -12.35
N LYS A 270 -5.11 7.60 -11.09
CA LYS A 270 -3.87 8.26 -10.67
C LYS A 270 -2.87 7.22 -10.14
N THR A 271 -1.59 7.51 -10.37
CA THR A 271 -0.46 6.65 -10.00
C THR A 271 0.33 7.18 -8.79
N ARG A 272 -0.16 8.24 -8.14
CA ARG A 272 0.47 8.80 -6.95
C ARG A 272 -0.53 9.51 -6.05
N PHE A 273 -0.45 9.24 -4.74
CA PHE A 273 -1.23 9.91 -3.70
C PHE A 273 -0.40 10.35 -2.48
N GLY A 274 0.92 10.10 -2.50
CA GLY A 274 1.82 10.40 -1.38
C GLY A 274 1.63 9.45 -0.21
N ILE A 275 1.99 9.90 0.99
CA ILE A 275 1.78 9.16 2.24
C ILE A 275 0.34 9.36 2.70
N MET A 276 -0.40 8.26 2.86
CA MET A 276 -1.76 8.25 3.41
C MET A 276 -1.71 7.71 4.84
N ALA A 277 -1.72 8.59 5.85
CA ALA A 277 -1.66 8.21 7.25
C ALA A 277 -3.07 7.99 7.82
N MET A 278 -3.42 6.74 8.12
CA MET A 278 -4.79 6.32 8.38
C MET A 278 -4.98 5.78 9.80
N ASP A 279 -6.17 5.96 10.36
CA ASP A 279 -6.65 5.17 11.50
C ASP A 279 -7.32 3.88 11.00
N PHE A 280 -7.06 2.77 11.69
CA PHE A 280 -7.65 1.45 11.44
C PHE A 280 -7.88 1.09 9.95
N PRO A 281 -6.83 1.05 9.12
CA PRO A 281 -6.98 0.82 7.67
C PRO A 281 -7.59 -0.55 7.33
N ASN A 282 -7.63 -1.49 8.28
CA ASN A 282 -8.20 -2.83 8.12
C ASN A 282 -9.61 -3.03 8.70
N LEU A 283 -10.24 -1.99 9.28
CA LEU A 283 -11.46 -2.16 10.09
C LEU A 283 -12.71 -2.55 9.29
N ILE A 284 -12.98 -1.87 8.18
CA ILE A 284 -14.27 -2.01 7.46
C ILE A 284 -14.14 -2.89 6.22
N LEU A 285 -13.03 -2.79 5.50
CA LEU A 285 -12.85 -3.40 4.18
C LEU A 285 -11.73 -4.45 4.17
N GLY A 286 -11.34 -4.96 5.34
CA GLY A 286 -10.12 -5.73 5.49
C GLY A 286 -8.93 -4.98 4.89
N ASN A 287 -8.07 -5.66 4.14
CA ASN A 287 -6.89 -5.03 3.54
C ASN A 287 -7.16 -4.29 2.21
N ASP A 288 -8.41 -4.13 1.77
CA ASP A 288 -8.73 -3.58 0.44
C ASP A 288 -8.16 -2.16 0.23
N LEU A 289 -8.36 -1.25 1.18
CA LEU A 289 -7.80 0.10 1.09
C LEU A 289 -6.27 0.10 0.95
N VAL A 290 -5.58 -0.72 1.76
CA VAL A 290 -4.11 -0.83 1.70
C VAL A 290 -3.68 -1.41 0.35
N ASN A 291 -4.35 -2.46 -0.13
CA ASN A 291 -4.07 -3.07 -1.43
C ASN A 291 -4.21 -2.06 -2.57
N ARG A 292 -5.27 -1.24 -2.55
CA ARG A 292 -5.52 -0.23 -3.58
C ARG A 292 -4.50 0.90 -3.56
N LEU A 293 -4.08 1.35 -2.38
CA LEU A 293 -3.00 2.33 -2.25
C LEU A 293 -1.67 1.78 -2.77
N ILE A 294 -1.36 0.52 -2.46
CA ILE A 294 -0.16 -0.16 -3.00
C ILE A 294 -0.25 -0.24 -4.53
N SER A 295 -1.41 -0.57 -5.08
CA SER A 295 -1.60 -0.75 -6.52
C SER A 295 -1.50 0.55 -7.34
N CYS A 296 -1.46 1.71 -6.69
CA CYS A 296 -1.16 2.97 -7.36
C CYS A 296 0.32 3.16 -7.70
N ASN A 297 1.24 2.34 -7.21
CA ASN A 297 2.67 2.58 -7.38
C ASN A 297 3.22 2.25 -8.78
N PRO A 298 4.33 2.88 -9.21
CA PRO A 298 4.95 2.68 -10.52
C PRO A 298 5.75 1.38 -10.57
N PHE A 299 5.04 0.25 -10.54
CA PHE A 299 5.66 -1.08 -10.58
C PHE A 299 6.34 -1.38 -11.92
N ASP A 300 7.34 -2.24 -11.84
CA ASP A 300 8.01 -2.86 -12.98
C ASP A 300 8.05 -4.38 -12.76
N PHE A 301 6.93 -5.04 -13.07
CA PHE A 301 6.76 -6.48 -12.88
C PHE A 301 7.58 -7.33 -13.87
N ILE A 302 7.91 -6.75 -15.04
CA ILE A 302 8.75 -7.37 -16.07
C ILE A 302 9.74 -6.31 -16.59
N PRO A 303 10.92 -6.18 -15.96
CA PRO A 303 11.89 -5.17 -16.33
C PRO A 303 12.30 -5.24 -17.81
N GLY A 304 12.09 -4.14 -18.52
CA GLY A 304 12.56 -3.92 -19.89
C GLY A 304 12.04 -4.90 -20.95
N ASN A 305 11.03 -5.74 -20.65
CA ASN A 305 10.52 -6.76 -21.57
C ASN A 305 8.99 -6.82 -21.55
N TYR A 306 8.40 -7.11 -22.71
CA TYR A 306 7.00 -7.56 -22.81
C TYR A 306 6.90 -9.06 -22.51
N PRO A 307 5.69 -9.60 -22.26
CA PRO A 307 5.49 -11.05 -22.19
C PRO A 307 5.95 -11.72 -23.50
N ARG A 308 6.72 -12.80 -23.39
CA ARG A 308 7.33 -13.51 -24.54
C ARG A 308 6.88 -14.96 -24.59
N HIS A 309 7.08 -15.59 -25.74
CA HIS A 309 6.93 -17.03 -25.89
C HIS A 309 7.74 -17.76 -24.80
N ASN A 310 7.13 -18.79 -24.22
CA ASN A 310 7.62 -19.65 -23.14
C ASN A 310 7.81 -19.00 -21.76
N ASP A 311 7.56 -17.70 -21.60
CA ASP A 311 7.46 -17.11 -20.26
C ASP A 311 6.38 -17.86 -19.47
N VAL A 312 6.68 -18.19 -18.21
CA VAL A 312 5.65 -18.63 -17.26
C VAL A 312 5.28 -17.44 -16.38
N ILE A 313 4.00 -17.08 -16.41
CA ILE A 313 3.49 -15.89 -15.74
C ILE A 313 2.42 -16.25 -14.72
N GLU A 314 2.25 -15.35 -13.76
CA GLU A 314 1.06 -15.26 -12.92
C GLU A 314 0.36 -13.93 -13.21
N LEU A 315 -0.96 -13.99 -13.36
CA LEU A 315 -1.81 -12.82 -13.57
C LEU A 315 -2.45 -12.42 -12.25
N ARG A 316 -2.05 -11.27 -11.68
CA ARG A 316 -2.68 -10.75 -10.45
C ARG A 316 -3.51 -9.52 -10.71
N THR A 317 -4.67 -9.44 -10.09
CA THR A 317 -5.58 -8.29 -10.28
C THR A 317 -5.04 -7.03 -9.61
N ARG A 318 -5.22 -5.87 -10.26
CA ARG A 318 -4.90 -4.56 -9.66
C ARG A 318 -5.70 -4.29 -8.38
N LEU A 319 -6.88 -4.87 -8.22
CA LEU A 319 -7.72 -4.71 -7.02
C LEU A 319 -7.07 -5.32 -5.77
N SER A 320 -6.31 -6.41 -5.93
CA SER A 320 -5.63 -7.09 -4.84
C SER A 320 -4.45 -7.91 -5.37
N LEU A 321 -3.24 -7.39 -5.20
CA LEU A 321 -2.01 -8.02 -5.71
C LEU A 321 -1.61 -9.28 -4.93
N ASN A 322 -2.39 -9.70 -3.94
CA ASN A 322 -2.29 -11.02 -3.30
C ASN A 322 -3.13 -12.11 -3.99
N LYS A 323 -3.97 -11.72 -4.95
CA LYS A 323 -4.91 -12.61 -5.63
C LYS A 323 -4.53 -12.78 -7.10
N CYS A 324 -4.64 -13.99 -7.63
CA CYS A 324 -4.26 -14.33 -9.00
C CYS A 324 -5.34 -15.13 -9.73
N VAL A 325 -5.23 -15.18 -11.06
CA VAL A 325 -6.02 -16.05 -11.94
C VAL A 325 -5.66 -17.50 -11.67
N ASP A 326 -6.67 -18.33 -11.41
CA ASP A 326 -6.54 -19.70 -10.91
C ASP A 326 -7.52 -20.63 -11.63
N VAL A 327 -7.04 -21.81 -12.06
CA VAL A 327 -7.92 -22.90 -12.48
C VAL A 327 -8.53 -23.55 -11.23
N ARG A 328 -9.85 -23.39 -11.06
CA ARG A 328 -10.55 -23.73 -9.82
C ARG A 328 -10.24 -25.14 -9.34
N GLY A 329 -9.72 -25.22 -8.11
CA GLY A 329 -9.48 -26.49 -7.42
C GLY A 329 -8.36 -27.32 -8.03
N ASN A 330 -7.51 -26.73 -8.87
CA ASN A 330 -6.45 -27.43 -9.60
C ASN A 330 -6.98 -28.57 -10.50
N VAL A 331 -8.23 -28.43 -10.98
CA VAL A 331 -8.92 -29.43 -11.81
C VAL A 331 -8.56 -29.21 -13.28
N SER A 332 -8.21 -30.28 -14.00
CA SER A 332 -7.73 -30.22 -15.39
C SER A 332 -8.81 -30.54 -16.45
N THR A 333 -10.08 -30.69 -16.06
CA THR A 333 -11.17 -31.03 -16.99
C THR A 333 -11.64 -29.82 -17.79
N ASN A 334 -12.04 -30.03 -19.05
CA ASN A 334 -12.62 -28.98 -19.89
C ASN A 334 -13.87 -28.37 -19.22
N GLY A 335 -14.04 -27.06 -19.34
CA GLY A 335 -15.13 -26.32 -18.70
C GLY A 335 -14.87 -25.95 -17.24
N THR A 336 -13.73 -26.30 -16.67
CA THR A 336 -13.38 -25.88 -15.29
C THR A 336 -13.35 -24.36 -15.22
N PRO A 337 -14.07 -23.73 -14.27
CA PRO A 337 -14.09 -22.28 -14.15
C PRO A 337 -12.71 -21.70 -13.85
N ILE A 338 -12.40 -20.59 -14.50
CA ILE A 338 -11.28 -19.74 -14.11
C ILE A 338 -11.79 -18.72 -13.10
N ILE A 339 -11.09 -18.65 -11.98
CA ILE A 339 -11.47 -17.85 -10.83
C ILE A 339 -10.30 -16.99 -10.39
N VAL A 340 -10.57 -16.11 -9.43
CA VAL A 340 -9.55 -15.46 -8.63
C VAL A 340 -9.37 -16.22 -7.32
N HIS A 341 -8.12 -16.43 -6.90
CA HIS A 341 -7.78 -17.05 -5.64
C HIS A 341 -6.53 -16.42 -5.01
N ASP A 342 -6.31 -16.62 -3.71
CA ASP A 342 -5.03 -16.30 -3.07
C ASP A 342 -3.87 -16.95 -3.81
N SER A 343 -2.87 -16.13 -4.14
CA SER A 343 -1.62 -16.60 -4.73
C SER A 343 -0.87 -17.48 -3.74
N ASN A 344 -0.70 -18.73 -4.13
CA ASN A 344 -0.14 -19.78 -3.30
C ASN A 344 0.92 -20.62 -4.05
N ASP A 345 1.36 -20.14 -5.22
CA ASP A 345 2.47 -20.71 -6.02
C ASP A 345 2.16 -22.13 -6.53
N GLN A 346 0.87 -22.43 -6.77
CA GLN A 346 0.44 -23.71 -7.32
C GLN A 346 0.41 -23.70 -8.86
N PRO A 347 0.64 -24.84 -9.53
CA PRO A 347 0.70 -24.90 -11.00
C PRO A 347 -0.56 -24.42 -11.72
N ASN A 348 -1.73 -24.51 -11.10
CA ASN A 348 -3.00 -24.02 -11.64
C ASN A 348 -3.13 -22.48 -11.63
N GLN A 349 -2.15 -21.77 -11.06
CA GLN A 349 -2.06 -20.31 -11.06
C GLN A 349 -1.01 -19.80 -12.06
N HIS A 350 -0.27 -20.73 -12.69
CA HIS A 350 0.85 -20.43 -13.56
C HIS A 350 0.47 -20.70 -15.02
N TRP A 351 0.72 -19.71 -15.86
CA TRP A 351 0.29 -19.68 -17.25
C TRP A 351 1.51 -19.55 -18.16
N ARG A 352 1.77 -20.58 -18.97
CA ARG A 352 2.82 -20.55 -19.99
C ARG A 352 2.30 -19.89 -21.25
N LEU A 353 3.03 -18.88 -21.72
CA LEU A 353 2.69 -18.17 -22.95
C LEU A 353 3.19 -18.92 -24.18
N ILE A 354 2.26 -19.35 -25.04
CA ILE A 354 2.59 -20.01 -26.31
C ILE A 354 2.22 -19.04 -27.43
N ASP A 355 3.22 -18.55 -28.17
CA ASP A 355 2.99 -17.70 -29.34
C ASP A 355 2.15 -18.46 -30.37
N THR A 356 1.18 -17.80 -30.99
CA THR A 356 0.33 -18.40 -32.03
C THR A 356 1.12 -18.71 -33.31
N GLY A 357 2.28 -18.08 -33.51
CA GLY A 357 3.10 -18.18 -34.71
C GLY A 357 2.57 -17.34 -35.88
N GLU A 358 1.54 -16.52 -35.67
CA GLU A 358 0.89 -15.71 -36.72
C GLU A 358 1.50 -14.32 -36.87
N GLY A 359 2.42 -13.91 -35.98
CA GLY A 359 3.06 -12.59 -36.01
C GLY A 359 2.13 -11.42 -35.63
N ASP A 360 0.93 -11.71 -35.10
CA ASP A 360 -0.07 -10.72 -34.69
C ASP A 360 0.00 -10.33 -33.20
N GLY A 361 0.90 -11.00 -32.46
CA GLY A 361 1.19 -10.77 -31.04
C GLY A 361 0.18 -11.43 -30.08
N PHE A 362 -0.55 -12.45 -30.54
CA PHE A 362 -1.44 -13.24 -29.69
C PHE A 362 -0.73 -14.45 -29.09
N PHE A 363 -1.18 -14.84 -27.89
CA PHE A 363 -0.69 -16.01 -27.15
C PHE A 363 -1.84 -16.93 -26.76
N TYR A 364 -1.56 -18.22 -26.67
CA TYR A 364 -2.31 -19.10 -25.78
C TYR A 364 -1.72 -19.01 -24.37
N LEU A 365 -2.59 -18.94 -23.36
CA LEU A 365 -2.19 -19.02 -21.95
C LEU A 365 -2.45 -20.45 -21.49
N LYS A 366 -1.42 -21.32 -21.54
CA LYS A 366 -1.53 -22.72 -21.14
C LYS A 366 -1.35 -22.87 -19.63
N ALA A 367 -2.31 -23.46 -18.94
CA ALA A 367 -2.19 -23.70 -17.49
C ALA A 367 -1.14 -24.79 -17.22
N GLU A 368 -0.21 -24.55 -16.29
CA GLU A 368 0.89 -25.48 -16.01
C GLU A 368 0.46 -26.75 -15.27
N ASN A 369 -0.76 -26.79 -14.71
CA ASN A 369 -1.36 -28.03 -14.18
C ASN A 369 -1.95 -28.95 -15.27
N THR A 370 -1.81 -28.60 -16.55
CA THR A 370 -2.37 -29.39 -17.67
C THR A 370 -1.32 -29.67 -18.74
N SER A 371 -1.56 -30.70 -19.54
CA SER A 371 -0.70 -31.03 -20.69
C SER A 371 -0.86 -30.02 -21.84
N ASN A 372 -2.10 -29.61 -22.14
CA ASN A 372 -2.41 -28.80 -23.33
C ASN A 372 -3.67 -27.92 -23.22
N SER A 373 -4.19 -27.67 -22.02
CA SER A 373 -5.38 -26.84 -21.84
C SER A 373 -5.01 -25.37 -21.58
N VAL A 374 -5.83 -24.47 -22.11
CA VAL A 374 -5.56 -23.04 -22.20
C VAL A 374 -6.76 -22.23 -21.68
N LEU A 375 -6.51 -20.95 -21.44
CA LEU A 375 -7.53 -19.96 -21.11
C LEU A 375 -8.49 -19.76 -22.30
N ASP A 376 -9.79 -19.96 -22.09
CA ASP A 376 -10.82 -20.01 -23.13
C ASP A 376 -12.06 -19.20 -22.73
N VAL A 377 -12.58 -18.37 -23.64
CA VAL A 377 -13.91 -17.77 -23.47
C VAL A 377 -15.00 -18.76 -23.90
N SER A 378 -15.80 -19.19 -22.92
CA SER A 378 -16.79 -20.25 -23.10
C SER A 378 -17.76 -19.95 -24.24
N GLY A 379 -17.92 -20.91 -25.14
CA GLY A 379 -18.88 -20.86 -26.24
C GLY A 379 -18.60 -19.79 -27.30
N ILE A 380 -17.37 -19.25 -27.37
CA ILE A 380 -17.01 -18.14 -28.29
C ILE A 380 -17.94 -16.94 -28.08
N SER A 381 -18.42 -16.75 -26.85
CA SER A 381 -19.43 -15.72 -26.56
C SER A 381 -18.85 -14.33 -26.74
N HIS A 382 -19.63 -13.46 -27.40
CA HIS A 382 -19.35 -12.03 -27.52
C HIS A 382 -20.06 -11.20 -26.45
N GLU A 383 -20.76 -11.83 -25.51
CA GLU A 383 -21.50 -11.14 -24.44
C GLU A 383 -20.58 -10.69 -23.31
N ALA A 384 -20.87 -9.53 -22.72
CA ALA A 384 -20.22 -9.11 -21.49
C ALA A 384 -20.68 -10.00 -20.34
N GLY A 385 -19.75 -10.43 -19.50
CA GLY A 385 -19.97 -11.40 -18.43
C GLY A 385 -19.81 -12.85 -18.87
N ALA A 386 -19.43 -13.11 -20.13
CA ALA A 386 -19.13 -14.47 -20.58
C ALA A 386 -18.00 -15.10 -19.75
N ALA A 387 -18.22 -16.34 -19.31
CA ALA A 387 -17.31 -17.05 -18.45
C ALA A 387 -15.99 -17.40 -19.16
N VAL A 388 -14.89 -17.27 -18.42
CA VAL A 388 -13.59 -17.81 -18.83
C VAL A 388 -13.39 -19.15 -18.16
N ILE A 389 -13.01 -20.16 -18.95
CA ILE A 389 -12.87 -21.55 -18.55
C ILE A 389 -11.50 -22.09 -18.98
N LEU A 390 -11.12 -23.20 -18.35
CA LEU A 390 -10.06 -24.06 -18.86
C LEU A 390 -10.63 -24.94 -19.98
N HIS A 391 -9.97 -24.96 -21.14
CA HIS A 391 -10.36 -25.85 -22.22
C HIS A 391 -9.14 -26.36 -22.99
N GLU A 392 -9.21 -27.59 -23.50
CA GLU A 392 -8.19 -28.13 -24.40
C GLU A 392 -7.96 -27.19 -25.60
N LYS A 393 -6.69 -26.94 -25.92
CA LYS A 393 -6.29 -26.07 -27.02
C LYS A 393 -6.78 -26.63 -28.36
N ASN A 394 -7.71 -25.91 -29.00
CA ASN A 394 -8.28 -26.24 -30.31
C ASN A 394 -7.94 -25.21 -31.40
N GLY A 395 -7.29 -24.10 -31.02
CA GLY A 395 -6.85 -23.08 -31.96
C GLY A 395 -7.89 -22.00 -32.26
N GLY A 396 -9.07 -22.02 -31.63
CA GLY A 396 -10.10 -20.98 -31.78
C GLY A 396 -9.64 -19.60 -31.32
N ASP A 397 -10.26 -18.56 -31.86
CA ASP A 397 -9.95 -17.16 -31.52
C ASP A 397 -10.35 -16.79 -30.07
N ASN A 398 -11.29 -17.52 -29.47
CA ASN A 398 -11.65 -17.41 -28.06
C ASN A 398 -10.56 -17.95 -27.10
N GLN A 399 -9.51 -18.58 -27.61
CA GLN A 399 -8.36 -19.11 -26.85
C GLN A 399 -7.08 -18.29 -27.02
N ARG A 400 -7.12 -17.25 -27.87
CA ARG A 400 -5.95 -16.45 -28.24
C ARG A 400 -6.08 -15.08 -27.60
N TRP A 401 -5.06 -14.68 -26.84
CA TRP A 401 -5.11 -13.48 -26.01
C TRP A 401 -3.97 -12.53 -26.34
N LYS A 402 -4.26 -11.23 -26.35
CA LYS A 402 -3.27 -10.17 -26.56
C LYS A 402 -3.14 -9.31 -25.32
N PHE A 403 -1.90 -8.99 -24.97
CA PHE A 403 -1.55 -8.14 -23.83
C PHE A 403 -1.35 -6.71 -24.32
N LEU A 404 -2.17 -5.79 -23.85
CA LEU A 404 -2.08 -4.36 -24.14
C LEU A 404 -1.54 -3.64 -22.90
N LYS A 405 -0.51 -2.81 -23.09
CA LYS A 405 0.08 -1.97 -22.04
C LYS A 405 -0.07 -0.51 -22.41
N PHE A 406 -0.47 0.33 -21.46
CA PHE A 406 -0.50 1.78 -21.62
C PHE A 406 0.78 2.39 -21.05
N ASP A 407 1.32 3.44 -21.68
CA ASP A 407 2.63 4.01 -21.35
C ASP A 407 2.75 4.45 -19.89
N ASP A 408 1.68 4.98 -19.29
CA ASP A 408 1.64 5.47 -17.91
C ASP A 408 1.13 4.45 -16.89
N SER A 409 0.94 3.18 -17.27
CA SER A 409 0.40 2.13 -16.41
C SER A 409 1.34 0.92 -16.31
N PRO A 410 1.61 0.41 -15.08
CA PRO A 410 2.35 -0.84 -14.92
C PRO A 410 1.50 -2.08 -15.22
N TYR A 411 0.20 -1.91 -15.45
CA TYR A 411 -0.77 -2.98 -15.64
C TYR A 411 -1.13 -3.19 -17.12
N TYR A 412 -1.50 -4.42 -17.44
CA TYR A 412 -1.95 -4.85 -18.76
C TYR A 412 -3.47 -5.00 -18.80
N ILE A 413 -4.04 -4.72 -19.97
CA ILE A 413 -5.37 -5.19 -20.37
C ILE A 413 -5.15 -6.43 -21.25
N ILE A 414 -5.94 -7.47 -21.05
CA ILE A 414 -5.79 -8.74 -21.77
C ILE A 414 -7.06 -8.99 -22.58
N ILE A 415 -6.96 -9.02 -23.91
CA ILE A 415 -8.12 -9.11 -24.81
C ILE A 415 -8.12 -10.44 -25.57
N PRO A 416 -9.27 -11.13 -25.73
CA PRO A 416 -9.35 -12.32 -26.56
C PRO A 416 -9.50 -11.93 -28.04
N LYS A 417 -8.99 -12.77 -28.95
CA LYS A 417 -8.96 -12.49 -30.40
C LYS A 417 -10.36 -12.33 -31.00
N HIS A 418 -11.35 -13.09 -30.54
CA HIS A 418 -12.72 -13.01 -31.08
C HIS A 418 -13.48 -11.75 -30.63
N ALA A 419 -13.10 -11.10 -29.52
CA ALA A 419 -13.79 -9.91 -28.99
C ALA A 419 -12.94 -8.63 -29.03
N GLN A 420 -11.92 -8.62 -29.91
CA GLN A 420 -10.75 -7.74 -30.05
C GLN A 420 -10.89 -6.22 -29.78
N TYR A 421 -12.07 -5.62 -29.80
CA TYR A 421 -12.21 -4.16 -29.85
C TYR A 421 -12.99 -3.54 -28.70
N ASN A 422 -13.69 -4.34 -27.90
CA ASN A 422 -14.43 -3.78 -26.78
C ASN A 422 -14.55 -4.70 -25.58
N LYS A 423 -13.81 -5.81 -25.49
CA LYS A 423 -13.85 -6.68 -24.31
C LYS A 423 -12.47 -7.12 -23.83
N ALA A 424 -12.35 -7.21 -22.52
CA ALA A 424 -11.13 -7.64 -21.84
C ALA A 424 -11.42 -8.64 -20.72
N LEU A 425 -10.41 -9.45 -20.41
CA LEU A 425 -10.37 -10.28 -19.22
C LEU A 425 -10.58 -9.41 -17.97
N ALA A 426 -11.52 -9.77 -17.12
CA ALA A 426 -11.89 -8.99 -15.96
C ALA A 426 -12.35 -9.85 -14.79
N ILE A 427 -12.32 -9.26 -13.59
CA ILE A 427 -13.01 -9.81 -12.43
C ILE A 427 -14.49 -9.43 -12.50
N ASN A 428 -15.36 -10.41 -12.30
CA ASN A 428 -16.78 -10.15 -12.21
C ASN A 428 -17.14 -9.37 -10.93
N SER A 429 -17.87 -8.26 -11.09
CA SER A 429 -18.45 -7.47 -9.99
C SER A 429 -17.45 -7.06 -8.90
N ASP A 430 -16.20 -6.70 -9.26
CA ASP A 430 -15.13 -6.24 -8.34
C ASP A 430 -14.72 -7.17 -7.19
N SER A 431 -15.34 -8.34 -7.09
CA SER A 431 -15.16 -9.24 -5.96
C SER A 431 -13.82 -9.94 -6.01
N VAL A 432 -12.93 -9.66 -5.07
CA VAL A 432 -11.64 -10.34 -4.91
C VAL A 432 -11.68 -11.52 -3.93
N ASN A 433 -12.88 -12.05 -3.65
CA ASN A 433 -13.03 -13.25 -2.83
C ASN A 433 -12.49 -14.50 -3.55
N ASN A 434 -12.02 -15.49 -2.80
CA ASN A 434 -11.60 -16.76 -3.40
C ASN A 434 -12.81 -17.42 -4.07
N GLY A 435 -12.67 -17.76 -5.35
CA GLY A 435 -13.76 -18.32 -6.15
C GLY A 435 -14.54 -17.31 -6.99
N SER A 436 -14.24 -16.00 -6.88
CA SER A 436 -14.81 -15.00 -7.76
C SER A 436 -14.49 -15.30 -9.23
N ALA A 437 -15.50 -15.19 -10.09
CA ALA A 437 -15.38 -15.55 -11.49
C ALA A 437 -14.50 -14.56 -12.26
N VAL A 438 -13.68 -15.11 -13.16
CA VAL A 438 -13.01 -14.36 -14.22
C VAL A 438 -13.87 -14.46 -15.48
N VAL A 439 -14.17 -13.32 -16.08
CA VAL A 439 -15.08 -13.17 -17.21
C VAL A 439 -14.45 -12.25 -18.26
N ILE A 440 -15.11 -12.06 -19.39
CA ILE A 440 -14.84 -10.92 -20.26
C ILE A 440 -15.88 -9.81 -20.05
N LEU A 441 -15.44 -8.57 -19.87
CA LEU A 441 -16.33 -7.40 -19.73
C LEU A 441 -16.07 -6.39 -20.83
N THR A 442 -17.08 -5.54 -21.09
CA THR A 442 -16.91 -4.42 -22.02
C THR A 442 -15.84 -3.47 -21.49
N MET A 443 -14.80 -3.25 -22.28
CA MET A 443 -13.73 -2.32 -21.96
C MET A 443 -14.29 -0.92 -21.72
N THR A 444 -13.98 -0.38 -20.56
CA THR A 444 -14.26 1.02 -20.23
C THR A 444 -12.95 1.74 -20.00
N ASN A 445 -12.90 3.04 -20.27
CA ASN A 445 -11.67 3.83 -20.13
C ASN A 445 -11.17 3.96 -18.66
N SER A 446 -11.84 3.35 -17.67
CA SER A 446 -11.62 3.67 -16.25
C SER A 446 -11.63 2.52 -15.24
N LEU A 447 -11.89 1.25 -15.58
CA LEU A 447 -12.13 0.23 -14.53
C LEU A 447 -10.90 -0.63 -14.20
N TRP A 448 -10.53 -0.66 -12.90
CA TRP A 448 -9.46 -1.50 -12.34
C TRP A 448 -9.71 -3.01 -12.49
N LEU A 449 -10.96 -3.40 -12.81
CA LEU A 449 -11.40 -4.80 -12.95
C LEU A 449 -10.70 -5.53 -14.08
N GLU A 450 -10.32 -4.81 -15.13
CA GLU A 450 -9.72 -5.33 -16.36
C GLU A 450 -8.19 -5.27 -16.33
N GLN A 451 -7.61 -4.73 -15.26
CA GLN A 451 -6.19 -4.43 -15.16
C GLN A 451 -5.46 -5.50 -14.37
N TRP A 452 -4.47 -6.10 -15.05
CA TRP A 452 -3.71 -7.22 -14.54
C TRP A 452 -2.23 -6.88 -14.47
N SER A 453 -1.63 -7.16 -13.31
CA SER A 453 -0.17 -7.29 -13.23
C SER A 453 0.22 -8.62 -13.85
N VAL A 454 1.27 -8.58 -14.69
CA VAL A 454 1.85 -9.77 -15.31
C VAL A 454 3.19 -10.00 -14.63
N ILE A 455 3.28 -11.02 -13.80
CA ILE A 455 4.49 -11.33 -13.01
C ILE A 455 5.15 -12.55 -13.63
N ARG A 456 6.41 -12.41 -14.08
CA ARG A 456 7.20 -13.55 -14.58
C ARG A 456 7.71 -14.39 -13.41
N ILE A 457 7.45 -15.69 -13.44
CA ILE A 457 7.86 -16.64 -12.40
C ILE A 457 9.14 -17.40 -12.79
N SER A 458 9.30 -17.76 -14.07
CA SER A 458 10.49 -18.44 -14.60
C SER A 458 10.73 -18.14 -16.06
#